data_AF-A0A6A5WPJ6-F1
#
_entry.id   AF-A0A6A5WPJ6-F1
#
_cell.length_a   1.000
_cell.length_b   1.000
_cell.length_c   1.000
_cell.angle_alpha   90.00
_cell.angle_beta   90.00
_cell.angle_gamma   90.00
#
_symmetry.space_group_name_H-M   'P 1'
#
loop_
_entity.id
_entity.type
_entity.pdbx_description
1 polymer ?
#
loop_
_entity_poly.entity_id
_entity_poly.type
_entity_poly.pdbx_seq_one_letter_code
_entity_poly.pdbx_strand_id
1 'polypeptide(L)'
;MESAPSKTEKLLRVQSNRSSSGCRTCKQRRLKCGEERPYCQRCLKSNKICSYAARDTSPAARKFVVYTEVPRPLPQTPDLEYSEKRSLHYFRCQAALQMAQPFTSGLWTEHIYRLADSHEFVMSALTALSTLHESYIQAAEARDHLQLLADTHYSKALRDIGNADASDLSTEAVLAASLIFYSLESLRGSFHRALQHAYSGVKIIRDKWPLSRTSGLSEELYRTFLSLQNQVKELSESTTKRAYDTIEGFDPPISDQFSSVEEAHHHLDIIHNEFFSIGHYVQHLQESGQDIEEIYMTDIAPRFEKAQERFTRWSYGIQHLQQQKHDVSERLSQSYLLLKIWGTVFKATLESITTAECFNTYDPDLVEALEIIEIFLANETNPPSNGSNQGYFSLCSGVIPILFMIAWRSNNEAIREKSMHLLRMSKRREGLWDSKLVLRLAEHAVALKGRLAANGVGDGHSVQIELRFSDEKTCEMTCVYLETNYGGQTMMPLEGTGRERRHVELIGFESL
;
A
#
# COMPACT_ATOMS: atom_id res chain seq x y z
N MET A 1 -61.35 -58.57 1.64
CA MET A 1 -60.23 -57.63 1.40
C MET A 1 -60.38 -56.52 2.42
N GLU A 2 -59.86 -56.79 3.61
CA GLU A 2 -60.01 -55.94 4.79
C GLU A 2 -58.73 -55.15 5.03
N SER A 3 -58.93 -53.88 5.34
CA SER A 3 -57.97 -52.83 5.62
C SER A 3 -57.06 -53.17 6.81
N ALA A 4 -55.75 -53.14 6.58
CA ALA A 4 -54.73 -53.33 7.60
C ALA A 4 -54.57 -52.08 8.51
N PRO A 5 -54.33 -52.26 9.82
CA PRO A 5 -54.28 -51.17 10.79
C PRO A 5 -52.87 -50.57 10.97
N SER A 6 -52.91 -49.31 11.42
CA SER A 6 -51.85 -48.43 11.90
C SER A 6 -50.77 -49.08 12.78
N LYS A 7 -49.48 -48.79 12.49
CA LYS A 7 -48.33 -49.18 13.31
C LYS A 7 -48.14 -48.23 14.48
N THR A 8 -48.19 -48.78 15.69
CA THR A 8 -47.90 -48.14 16.98
C THR A 8 -46.45 -47.64 17.07
N GLU A 9 -46.27 -46.37 17.40
CA GLU A 9 -44.97 -45.77 17.71
C GLU A 9 -44.36 -46.39 18.99
N LYS A 10 -43.07 -46.76 18.91
CA LYS A 10 -42.28 -47.16 20.09
C LYS A 10 -41.86 -45.91 20.86
N LEU A 11 -42.45 -45.70 22.03
CA LEU A 11 -42.02 -44.66 22.97
C LEU A 11 -40.55 -44.89 23.37
N LEU A 12 -39.69 -43.93 23.03
CA LEU A 12 -38.28 -43.86 23.42
C LEU A 12 -38.19 -43.70 24.96
N ARG A 13 -37.47 -44.62 25.61
CA ARG A 13 -37.17 -44.55 27.04
C ARG A 13 -36.17 -43.43 27.32
N VAL A 14 -36.63 -42.35 27.95
CA VAL A 14 -35.77 -41.25 28.43
C VAL A 14 -34.75 -41.80 29.44
N GLN A 15 -33.46 -41.79 29.08
CA GLN A 15 -32.39 -42.03 30.04
C GLN A 15 -32.27 -40.82 30.97
N SER A 16 -32.41 -41.02 32.29
CA SER A 16 -32.18 -39.95 33.26
C SER A 16 -30.68 -39.68 33.43
N ASN A 17 -30.32 -38.40 33.48
CA ASN A 17 -28.95 -37.94 33.66
C ASN A 17 -28.30 -38.57 34.90
N ARG A 18 -27.17 -39.24 34.70
CA ARG A 18 -26.34 -39.78 35.79
C ARG A 18 -25.65 -38.62 36.50
N SER A 19 -25.96 -38.39 37.78
CA SER A 19 -25.28 -37.33 38.54
C SER A 19 -23.81 -37.68 38.76
N SER A 20 -22.90 -36.78 38.35
CA SER A 20 -21.45 -36.99 38.43
C SER A 20 -20.90 -36.83 39.86
N SER A 21 -21.70 -36.28 40.78
CA SER A 21 -21.32 -35.92 42.16
C SER A 21 -21.66 -36.96 43.24
N GLY A 22 -22.30 -38.09 42.88
CA GLY A 22 -22.63 -39.15 43.83
C GLY A 22 -21.42 -39.85 44.49
N CYS A 23 -21.58 -40.31 45.74
CA CYS A 23 -20.53 -41.03 46.47
C CYS A 23 -20.10 -42.33 45.76
N ARG A 24 -18.86 -42.77 46.00
CA ARG A 24 -18.28 -43.98 45.37
C ARG A 24 -19.12 -45.22 45.68
N THR A 25 -19.58 -45.35 46.91
CA THR A 25 -20.37 -46.50 47.38
C THR A 25 -21.72 -46.60 46.67
N CYS A 26 -22.43 -45.49 46.44
CA CYS A 26 -23.68 -45.50 45.67
C CYS A 26 -23.45 -45.76 44.18
N LYS A 27 -22.38 -45.20 43.60
CA LYS A 27 -22.01 -45.44 42.19
C LYS A 27 -21.64 -46.89 41.92
N GLN A 28 -20.83 -47.53 42.77
CA GLN A 28 -20.50 -48.96 42.67
C GLN A 28 -21.77 -49.82 42.74
N ARG A 29 -22.72 -49.44 43.59
CA ARG A 29 -24.01 -50.12 43.72
C ARG A 29 -25.02 -49.77 42.62
N ARG A 30 -24.67 -48.88 41.68
CA ARG A 30 -25.55 -48.37 40.61
C ARG A 30 -26.88 -47.80 41.12
N LEU A 31 -26.86 -47.20 42.31
CA LEU A 31 -28.01 -46.53 42.93
C LEU A 31 -27.84 -45.01 42.87
N LYS A 32 -28.92 -44.26 42.65
CA LYS A 32 -28.91 -42.79 42.73
C LYS A 32 -28.41 -42.33 44.11
N CYS A 33 -27.45 -41.42 44.16
CA CYS A 33 -26.95 -40.88 45.43
C CYS A 33 -27.80 -39.67 45.84
N GLY A 34 -27.99 -39.45 47.14
CA GLY A 34 -28.60 -38.22 47.68
C GLY A 34 -27.62 -37.05 47.79
N GLU A 35 -26.31 -37.32 47.60
CA GLU A 35 -25.21 -36.33 47.57
C GLU A 35 -25.00 -35.54 48.87
N GLU A 36 -25.66 -35.94 49.96
CA GLU A 36 -25.46 -35.34 51.28
C GLU A 36 -24.04 -35.63 51.80
N ARG A 37 -23.38 -34.62 52.39
CA ARG A 37 -22.02 -34.71 52.94
C ARG A 37 -22.06 -34.49 54.46
N PRO A 38 -21.24 -35.18 55.27
CA PRO A 38 -20.14 -36.09 54.88
C PRO A 38 -20.59 -37.49 54.42
N TYR A 39 -21.82 -37.91 54.72
CA TYR A 39 -22.36 -39.22 54.36
C TYR A 39 -23.75 -39.11 53.73
N CYS A 40 -24.02 -39.87 52.66
CA CYS A 40 -25.34 -39.86 52.03
C CYS A 40 -26.34 -40.69 52.82
N GLN A 41 -27.61 -40.28 52.80
CA GLN A 41 -28.68 -40.93 53.57
C GLN A 41 -28.86 -42.41 53.22
N ARG A 42 -28.62 -42.79 51.96
CA ARG A 42 -28.69 -44.19 51.53
C ARG A 42 -27.58 -45.06 52.10
N CYS A 43 -26.36 -44.53 52.22
CA CYS A 43 -25.26 -45.29 52.81
C CYS A 43 -25.40 -45.38 54.33
N LEU A 44 -25.85 -44.31 54.99
CA LEU A 44 -26.23 -44.31 56.41
C LEU A 44 -27.28 -45.38 56.72
N LYS A 45 -28.42 -45.40 56.00
CA LYS A 45 -29.47 -46.41 56.21
C LYS A 45 -29.04 -47.84 55.87
N SER A 46 -28.12 -48.01 54.93
CA SER A 46 -27.59 -49.34 54.57
C SER A 46 -26.47 -49.83 55.50
N ASN A 47 -26.09 -49.02 56.50
CA ASN A 47 -24.91 -49.20 57.34
C ASN A 47 -23.64 -49.53 56.54
N LYS A 48 -23.41 -48.78 55.45
CA LYS A 48 -22.23 -48.91 54.57
C LYS A 48 -21.38 -47.65 54.64
N ILE A 49 -20.06 -47.83 54.58
CA ILE A 49 -19.10 -46.73 54.58
C ILE A 49 -19.34 -45.86 53.35
N CYS A 50 -19.70 -44.60 53.58
CA CYS A 50 -19.93 -43.63 52.53
C CYS A 50 -18.64 -42.85 52.27
N SER A 51 -18.06 -43.03 51.09
CA SER A 51 -16.84 -42.33 50.67
C SER A 51 -17.13 -41.45 49.46
N TYR A 52 -16.89 -40.15 49.62
CA TYR A 52 -16.75 -39.20 48.51
C TYR A 52 -15.26 -39.08 48.17
N ALA A 53 -14.92 -38.96 46.89
CA ALA A 53 -13.55 -38.69 46.50
C ALA A 53 -13.11 -37.34 47.12
N ALA A 54 -11.94 -37.31 47.76
CA ALA A 54 -11.31 -36.06 48.16
C ALA A 54 -11.10 -35.21 46.90
N ARG A 55 -11.39 -33.91 46.98
CA ARG A 55 -11.04 -33.00 45.89
C ARG A 55 -9.52 -32.91 45.89
N ASP A 56 -8.88 -33.37 44.81
CA ASP A 56 -7.45 -33.15 44.61
C ASP A 56 -7.21 -31.63 44.61
N THR A 57 -6.61 -31.10 45.68
CA THR A 57 -6.03 -29.75 45.71
C THR A 57 -4.64 -29.80 45.09
N SER A 58 -4.57 -30.31 43.86
CA SER A 58 -3.44 -30.01 42.97
C SER A 58 -3.77 -28.69 42.27
N PRO A 59 -2.83 -27.74 42.15
CA PRO A 59 -3.08 -26.54 41.34
C PRO A 59 -3.51 -27.02 39.97
N ALA A 60 -4.71 -26.62 39.55
CA ALA A 60 -5.30 -27.07 38.31
C ALA A 60 -4.30 -26.80 37.19
N ALA A 61 -3.69 -27.86 36.65
CA ALA A 61 -3.01 -27.78 35.37
C ALA A 61 -4.05 -27.20 34.42
N ARG A 62 -3.84 -25.96 33.97
CA ARG A 62 -4.70 -25.30 33.00
C ARG A 62 -4.81 -26.25 31.83
N LYS A 63 -5.98 -26.88 31.68
CA LYS A 63 -6.30 -27.66 30.48
C LYS A 63 -6.44 -26.63 29.37
N PHE A 64 -5.35 -26.39 28.65
CA PHE A 64 -5.45 -25.74 27.36
C PHE A 64 -6.30 -26.65 26.47
N VAL A 65 -7.43 -26.13 26.02
CA VAL A 65 -8.09 -26.70 24.85
C VAL A 65 -7.16 -26.38 23.69
N VAL A 66 -6.32 -27.35 23.31
CA VAL A 66 -5.67 -27.30 22.01
C VAL A 66 -6.79 -27.60 21.03
N TYR A 67 -7.27 -26.57 20.33
CA TYR A 67 -7.95 -26.79 19.07
C TYR A 67 -6.94 -27.49 18.17
N THR A 68 -7.02 -28.82 18.11
CA THR A 68 -6.45 -29.51 16.96
C THR A 68 -7.41 -29.20 15.85
N GLU A 69 -7.07 -28.19 15.05
CA GLU A 69 -7.58 -28.12 13.69
C GLU A 69 -7.45 -29.53 13.12
N VAL A 70 -8.51 -30.06 12.52
CA VAL A 70 -8.39 -31.19 11.59
C VAL A 70 -7.15 -30.90 10.76
N PRO A 71 -6.11 -31.75 10.72
CA PRO A 71 -4.88 -31.41 10.04
C PRO A 71 -5.26 -30.96 8.64
N ARG A 72 -5.19 -29.65 8.38
CA ARG A 72 -5.03 -29.18 7.02
C ARG A 72 -3.81 -29.95 6.56
N PRO A 73 -3.86 -30.66 5.43
CA PRO A 73 -2.64 -31.15 4.83
C PRO A 73 -1.68 -29.96 4.86
N LEU A 74 -0.51 -30.16 5.48
CA LEU A 74 0.56 -29.17 5.41
C LEU A 74 0.63 -28.79 3.92
N PRO A 75 0.62 -27.49 3.57
CA PRO A 75 0.96 -27.10 2.21
C PRO A 75 2.18 -27.93 1.84
N GLN A 76 2.11 -28.67 0.73
CA GLN A 76 3.28 -29.39 0.26
C GLN A 76 4.31 -28.31 -0.02
N THR A 77 5.19 -28.04 0.95
CA THR A 77 6.26 -27.08 0.74
C THR A 77 6.97 -27.57 -0.51
N PRO A 78 7.08 -26.76 -1.56
CA PRO A 78 7.76 -27.19 -2.77
C PRO A 78 9.15 -27.71 -2.37
N ASP A 79 9.70 -28.66 -3.15
CA ASP A 79 11.03 -29.22 -2.87
C ASP A 79 12.12 -28.19 -3.17
N LEU A 80 12.17 -27.18 -2.31
CA LEU A 80 13.04 -26.02 -2.40
C LEU A 80 14.37 -26.32 -1.71
N GLU A 81 15.42 -25.75 -2.26
CA GLU A 81 16.73 -25.77 -1.64
C GLU A 81 16.71 -25.06 -0.27
N TYR A 82 17.67 -25.38 0.59
CA TYR A 82 17.77 -24.75 1.91
C TYR A 82 17.92 -23.21 1.82
N SER A 83 18.66 -22.74 0.81
CA SER A 83 18.86 -21.33 0.46
C SER A 83 17.52 -20.62 0.19
N GLU A 84 16.66 -21.22 -0.63
CA GLU A 84 15.33 -20.70 -0.97
C GLU A 84 14.42 -20.65 0.26
N LYS A 85 14.41 -21.72 1.07
CA LYS A 85 13.64 -21.77 2.34
C LYS A 85 14.07 -20.66 3.30
N ARG A 86 15.37 -20.39 3.42
CA ARG A 86 15.91 -19.28 4.22
C ARG A 86 15.47 -17.93 3.68
N SER A 87 15.57 -17.70 2.37
CA SER A 87 15.10 -16.47 1.74
C SER A 87 13.60 -16.26 1.97
N LEU A 88 12.76 -17.27 1.81
CA LEU A 88 11.31 -17.14 2.05
C LEU A 88 10.98 -16.89 3.52
N HIS A 89 11.75 -17.48 4.45
CA HIS A 89 11.62 -17.17 5.87
C HIS A 89 11.96 -15.70 6.15
N TYR A 90 13.08 -15.20 5.61
CA TYR A 90 13.43 -13.78 5.69
C TYR A 90 12.31 -12.89 5.14
N PHE A 91 11.75 -13.23 3.98
CA PHE A 91 10.64 -12.49 3.38
C PHE A 91 9.48 -12.33 4.36
N ARG A 92 8.99 -13.44 4.92
CA ARG A 92 7.84 -13.45 5.82
C ARG A 92 8.09 -12.69 7.12
N CYS A 93 9.31 -12.74 7.64
CA CYS A 93 9.66 -12.13 8.92
C CYS A 93 10.07 -10.66 8.80
N GLN A 94 10.48 -10.19 7.62
CA GLN A 94 11.04 -8.85 7.44
C GLN A 94 10.45 -8.14 6.21
N ALA A 95 10.80 -8.58 5.00
CA ALA A 95 10.47 -7.84 3.77
C ALA A 95 8.96 -7.64 3.59
N ALA A 96 8.14 -8.69 3.77
CA ALA A 96 6.69 -8.62 3.62
C ALA A 96 6.05 -7.59 4.56
N LEU A 97 6.56 -7.49 5.79
CA LEU A 97 6.05 -6.55 6.78
C LEU A 97 6.40 -5.12 6.38
N GLN A 98 7.65 -4.88 5.99
CA GLN A 98 8.10 -3.54 5.56
C GLN A 98 7.39 -3.07 4.28
N MET A 99 7.19 -3.97 3.32
CA MET A 99 6.48 -3.68 2.07
C MET A 99 4.98 -3.39 2.27
N ALA A 100 4.37 -3.94 3.33
CA ALA A 100 2.98 -3.63 3.68
C ALA A 100 2.86 -2.26 4.38
N GLN A 101 3.85 -1.82 5.15
CA GLN A 101 3.77 -0.57 5.93
C GLN A 101 3.62 0.68 5.04
N PRO A 102 2.91 1.73 5.54
CA PRO A 102 2.31 1.83 6.88
C PRO A 102 0.87 1.27 6.97
N PHE A 103 0.31 0.77 5.87
CA PHE A 103 -1.06 0.28 5.80
C PHE A 103 -1.13 -1.23 6.06
N THR A 104 -2.28 -1.70 6.53
CA THR A 104 -2.47 -3.13 6.75
C THR A 104 -3.07 -3.78 5.49
N SER A 105 -2.24 -4.50 4.72
CA SER A 105 -2.69 -5.28 3.57
C SER A 105 -2.24 -6.74 3.69
N GLY A 106 -3.16 -7.66 3.40
CA GLY A 106 -2.88 -9.10 3.30
C GLY A 106 -2.06 -9.48 2.08
N LEU A 107 -1.81 -8.54 1.16
CA LEU A 107 -1.24 -8.83 -0.15
C LEU A 107 0.14 -9.46 -0.05
N TRP A 108 1.06 -8.78 0.63
CA TRP A 108 2.45 -9.24 0.80
C TRP A 108 2.59 -10.30 1.90
N THR A 109 1.77 -10.20 2.95
CA THR A 109 1.89 -11.06 4.13
C THR A 109 1.23 -12.43 3.95
N GLU A 110 0.24 -12.52 3.07
CA GLU A 110 -0.55 -13.73 2.87
C GLU A 110 -0.76 -14.09 1.39
N HIS A 111 -1.34 -13.22 0.58
CA HIS A 111 -1.83 -13.57 -0.74
C HIS A 111 -0.73 -13.93 -1.74
N ILE A 112 0.31 -13.11 -1.84
CA ILE A 112 1.46 -13.36 -2.73
C ILE A 112 2.16 -14.67 -2.38
N TYR A 113 2.22 -15.00 -1.08
CA TYR A 113 2.76 -16.28 -0.65
C TYR A 113 1.89 -17.47 -1.10
N ARG A 114 0.55 -17.35 -1.02
CA ARG A 114 -0.37 -18.39 -1.53
C ARG A 114 -0.23 -18.58 -3.04
N LEU A 115 -0.03 -17.49 -3.79
CA LEU A 115 0.25 -17.57 -5.23
C LEU A 115 1.61 -18.22 -5.53
N ALA A 116 2.64 -17.89 -4.75
CA ALA A 116 3.96 -18.52 -4.88
C ALA A 116 3.91 -20.03 -4.65
N ASP A 117 3.14 -20.50 -3.67
CA ASP A 117 2.96 -21.93 -3.39
C ASP A 117 2.28 -22.68 -4.55
N SER A 118 1.46 -21.99 -5.34
CA SER A 118 0.70 -22.58 -6.46
C SER A 118 1.36 -22.39 -7.83
N HIS A 119 2.34 -21.47 -7.95
CA HIS A 119 2.93 -21.08 -9.23
C HIS A 119 4.46 -20.93 -9.11
N GLU A 120 5.21 -21.82 -9.76
CA GLU A 120 6.68 -21.88 -9.67
C GLU A 120 7.39 -20.58 -10.10
N PHE A 121 6.85 -19.88 -11.11
CA PHE A 121 7.42 -18.62 -11.56
C PHE A 121 7.25 -17.51 -10.52
N VAL A 122 6.10 -17.49 -9.80
CA VAL A 122 5.85 -16.54 -8.71
C VAL A 122 6.77 -16.88 -7.53
N MET A 123 6.98 -18.16 -7.23
CA MET A 123 7.94 -18.59 -6.21
C MET A 123 9.35 -18.11 -6.53
N SER A 124 9.80 -18.29 -7.78
CA SER A 124 11.12 -17.86 -8.22
C SER A 124 11.26 -16.33 -8.14
N ALA A 125 10.25 -15.58 -8.57
CA ALA A 125 10.25 -14.12 -8.46
C ALA A 125 10.27 -13.66 -6.99
N LEU A 126 9.49 -14.29 -6.12
CA LEU A 126 9.41 -13.95 -4.70
C LEU A 126 10.73 -14.23 -3.97
N THR A 127 11.38 -15.34 -4.28
CA THR A 127 12.73 -15.66 -3.77
C THR A 127 13.75 -14.63 -4.24
N ALA A 128 13.70 -14.20 -5.51
CA ALA A 128 14.57 -13.14 -6.01
C ALA A 128 14.37 -11.83 -5.24
N LEU A 129 13.11 -11.41 -5.06
CA LEU A 129 12.77 -10.19 -4.32
C LEU A 129 13.23 -10.26 -2.87
N SER A 130 12.99 -11.39 -2.21
CA SER A 130 13.42 -11.59 -0.84
C SER A 130 14.92 -11.45 -0.68
N THR A 131 15.69 -12.14 -1.53
CA THR A 131 17.15 -12.13 -1.50
C THR A 131 17.70 -10.74 -1.85
N LEU A 132 17.10 -10.04 -2.82
CA LEU A 132 17.52 -8.67 -3.17
C LEU A 132 17.19 -7.67 -2.05
N HIS A 133 16.02 -7.79 -1.44
CA HIS A 133 15.65 -6.97 -0.29
C HIS A 133 16.62 -7.20 0.87
N GLU A 134 16.98 -8.45 1.17
CA GLU A 134 18.02 -8.78 2.15
C GLU A 134 19.34 -8.09 1.81
N SER A 135 19.78 -8.16 0.55
CA SER A 135 20.98 -7.45 0.08
C SER A 135 20.90 -5.94 0.27
N TYR A 136 19.72 -5.34 0.06
CA TYR A 136 19.53 -3.89 0.18
C TYR A 136 19.63 -3.42 1.63
N ILE A 137 19.12 -4.21 2.57
CA ILE A 137 19.14 -3.90 4.01
C ILE A 137 20.52 -4.22 4.63
N GLN A 138 21.22 -5.25 4.15
CA GLN A 138 22.47 -5.73 4.76
C GLN A 138 23.74 -4.89 4.46
N ALA A 139 24.76 -5.11 5.29
CA ALA A 139 26.10 -4.54 5.14
C ALA A 139 26.79 -5.02 3.85
N ALA A 140 27.77 -4.24 3.36
CA ALA A 140 28.37 -4.39 2.02
C ALA A 140 28.94 -5.79 1.71
N GLU A 141 29.44 -6.51 2.71
CA GLU A 141 30.19 -7.76 2.54
C GLU A 141 29.36 -8.93 1.96
N ALA A 142 28.05 -8.98 2.23
CA ALA A 142 27.17 -10.04 1.73
C ALA A 142 26.40 -9.65 0.45
N ARG A 143 26.52 -8.39 -0.02
CA ARG A 143 25.67 -7.85 -1.09
C ARG A 143 25.89 -8.56 -2.41
N ASP A 144 27.14 -8.71 -2.84
CA ASP A 144 27.44 -9.24 -4.17
C ASP A 144 26.92 -10.68 -4.36
N HIS A 145 27.06 -11.51 -3.32
CA HIS A 145 26.55 -12.87 -3.35
C HIS A 145 25.01 -12.92 -3.38
N LEU A 146 24.35 -12.12 -2.55
CA LEU A 146 22.89 -12.05 -2.53
C LEU A 146 22.32 -11.49 -3.83
N GLN A 147 22.97 -10.49 -4.44
CA GLN A 147 22.59 -9.97 -5.75
C GLN A 147 22.69 -11.05 -6.84
N LEU A 148 23.79 -11.80 -6.89
CA LEU A 148 23.95 -12.89 -7.87
C LEU A 148 22.86 -13.97 -7.71
N LEU A 149 22.52 -14.33 -6.47
CA LEU A 149 21.43 -15.27 -6.20
C LEU A 149 20.07 -14.69 -6.64
N ALA A 150 19.81 -13.42 -6.35
CA ALA A 150 18.60 -12.75 -6.79
C ALA A 150 18.49 -12.74 -8.33
N ASP A 151 19.57 -12.45 -9.05
CA ASP A 151 19.62 -12.46 -10.51
C ASP A 151 19.34 -13.85 -11.11
N THR A 152 19.82 -14.90 -10.44
CA THR A 152 19.59 -16.29 -10.84
C THR A 152 18.09 -16.62 -10.78
N HIS A 153 17.44 -16.31 -9.64
CA HIS A 153 16.00 -16.55 -9.47
C HIS A 153 15.13 -15.63 -10.32
N TYR A 154 15.55 -14.38 -10.52
CA TYR A 154 14.92 -13.42 -11.43
C TYR A 154 14.87 -13.98 -12.86
N SER A 155 16.02 -14.43 -13.36
CA SER A 155 16.15 -14.98 -14.70
C SER A 155 15.37 -16.29 -14.86
N LYS A 156 15.32 -17.11 -13.80
CA LYS A 156 14.48 -18.32 -13.77
C LYS A 156 13.00 -17.97 -13.91
N ALA A 157 12.49 -17.04 -13.10
CA ALA A 157 11.09 -16.61 -13.14
C ALA A 157 10.67 -16.10 -14.52
N LEU A 158 11.51 -15.29 -15.19
CA LEU A 158 11.22 -14.80 -16.55
C LEU A 158 11.19 -15.94 -17.58
N ARG A 159 12.10 -16.91 -17.50
CA ARG A 159 12.08 -18.08 -18.39
C ARG A 159 10.83 -18.93 -18.17
N ASP A 160 10.45 -19.15 -16.92
CA ASP A 160 9.28 -19.97 -16.58
C ASP A 160 7.98 -19.31 -17.09
N ILE A 161 7.85 -17.98 -16.97
CA ILE A 161 6.72 -17.23 -17.57
C ILE A 161 6.77 -17.29 -19.10
N GLY A 162 7.95 -17.08 -19.70
CA GLY A 162 8.11 -17.03 -21.16
C GLY A 162 7.89 -18.38 -21.86
N ASN A 163 8.07 -19.50 -21.14
CA ASN A 163 7.85 -20.84 -21.66
C ASN A 163 6.43 -21.36 -21.41
N ALA A 164 5.63 -20.68 -20.58
CA ALA A 164 4.27 -21.09 -20.27
C ALA A 164 3.29 -20.69 -21.38
N ASP A 165 2.32 -21.56 -21.67
CA ASP A 165 1.23 -21.21 -22.58
C ASP A 165 0.32 -20.16 -21.95
N ALA A 166 -0.09 -19.16 -22.73
CA ALA A 166 -0.89 -18.03 -22.23
C ALA A 166 -2.23 -18.45 -21.61
N SER A 167 -2.79 -19.60 -22.02
CA SER A 167 -4.02 -20.18 -21.45
C SER A 167 -3.85 -20.70 -20.03
N ASP A 168 -2.62 -21.04 -19.64
CA ASP A 168 -2.31 -21.74 -18.39
C ASP A 168 -1.91 -20.76 -17.28
N LEU A 169 -1.68 -19.50 -17.65
CA LEU A 169 -1.30 -18.44 -16.74
C LEU A 169 -2.53 -17.83 -16.03
N SER A 170 -2.59 -17.98 -14.71
CA SER A 170 -3.52 -17.23 -13.87
C SER A 170 -3.26 -15.72 -13.99
N THR A 171 -4.33 -14.94 -14.15
CA THR A 171 -4.24 -13.48 -14.21
C THR A 171 -3.72 -12.92 -12.89
N GLU A 172 -4.16 -13.41 -11.74
CA GLU A 172 -3.66 -12.97 -10.44
C GLU A 172 -2.17 -13.31 -10.25
N ALA A 173 -1.73 -14.49 -10.70
CA ALA A 173 -0.33 -14.90 -10.62
C ALA A 173 0.60 -14.02 -11.48
N VAL A 174 0.18 -13.68 -12.71
CA VAL A 174 0.91 -12.77 -13.58
C VAL A 174 0.97 -11.35 -13.00
N LEU A 175 -0.15 -10.85 -12.46
CA LEU A 175 -0.18 -9.54 -11.78
C LEU A 175 0.73 -9.51 -10.56
N ALA A 176 0.73 -10.57 -9.73
CA ALA A 176 1.63 -10.67 -8.59
C ALA A 176 3.10 -10.72 -9.03
N ALA A 177 3.45 -11.49 -10.07
CA ALA A 177 4.80 -11.50 -10.61
C ALA A 177 5.21 -10.12 -11.15
N SER A 178 4.32 -9.42 -11.86
CA SER A 178 4.56 -8.06 -12.35
C SER A 178 4.84 -7.08 -11.20
N LEU A 179 4.09 -7.17 -10.11
CA LEU A 179 4.29 -6.38 -8.89
C LEU A 179 5.61 -6.72 -8.19
N ILE A 180 5.99 -8.01 -8.15
CA ILE A 180 7.27 -8.46 -7.60
C ILE A 180 8.44 -7.93 -8.45
N PHE A 181 8.36 -8.02 -9.77
CA PHE A 181 9.39 -7.49 -10.66
C PHE A 181 9.49 -5.95 -10.59
N TYR A 182 8.36 -5.25 -10.51
CA TYR A 182 8.36 -3.82 -10.21
C TYR A 182 9.18 -3.50 -8.94
N SER A 183 8.98 -4.28 -7.88
CA SER A 183 9.68 -4.11 -6.59
C SER A 183 11.19 -4.39 -6.73
N LEU A 184 11.56 -5.43 -7.46
CA LEU A 184 12.95 -5.80 -7.77
C LEU A 184 13.68 -4.68 -8.53
N GLU A 185 13.09 -4.21 -9.63
CA GLU A 185 13.66 -3.13 -10.43
C GLU A 185 13.71 -1.81 -9.64
N SER A 186 12.69 -1.53 -8.83
CA SER A 186 12.69 -0.39 -7.90
C SER A 186 13.85 -0.47 -6.91
N LEU A 187 14.14 -1.64 -6.33
CA LEU A 187 15.28 -1.84 -5.43
C LEU A 187 16.64 -1.67 -6.13
N ARG A 188 16.75 -2.08 -7.40
CA ARG A 188 17.96 -1.88 -8.22
C ARG A 188 18.18 -0.42 -8.62
N GLY A 189 17.12 0.39 -8.63
CA GLY A 189 17.15 1.75 -9.18
C GLY A 189 16.92 1.78 -10.70
N SER A 190 16.46 0.66 -11.27
CA SER A 190 16.15 0.52 -12.69
C SER A 190 14.74 1.06 -12.99
N PHE A 191 14.53 2.36 -12.81
CA PHE A 191 13.19 2.97 -12.80
C PHE A 191 12.39 2.74 -14.08
N HIS A 192 13.03 2.83 -15.25
CA HIS A 192 12.36 2.58 -16.53
C HIS A 192 11.77 1.16 -16.59
N ARG A 193 12.52 0.14 -16.16
CA ARG A 193 12.05 -1.25 -16.14
C ARG A 193 10.95 -1.48 -15.11
N ALA A 194 11.08 -0.86 -13.94
CA ALA A 194 10.02 -0.88 -12.93
C ALA A 194 8.72 -0.32 -13.53
N LEU A 195 8.77 0.86 -14.15
CA LEU A 195 7.62 1.47 -14.82
C LEU A 195 7.01 0.58 -15.90
N GLN A 196 7.80 -0.17 -16.68
CA GLN A 196 7.30 -1.14 -17.66
C GLN A 196 6.50 -2.29 -17.01
N HIS A 197 6.94 -2.80 -15.86
CA HIS A 197 6.20 -3.82 -15.11
C HIS A 197 4.91 -3.27 -14.51
N ALA A 198 4.93 -2.06 -13.94
CA ALA A 198 3.71 -1.40 -13.48
C ALA A 198 2.73 -1.18 -14.65
N TYR A 199 3.23 -0.69 -15.79
CA TYR A 199 2.44 -0.46 -17.00
C TYR A 199 1.74 -1.73 -17.49
N SER A 200 2.50 -2.81 -17.61
CA SER A 200 1.97 -4.10 -18.07
C SER A 200 0.87 -4.61 -17.14
N GLY A 201 1.04 -4.48 -15.82
CA GLY A 201 0.02 -4.87 -14.85
C GLY A 201 -1.26 -4.03 -14.92
N VAL A 202 -1.13 -2.70 -15.03
CA VAL A 202 -2.31 -1.82 -15.20
C VAL A 202 -3.05 -2.13 -16.50
N LYS A 203 -2.33 -2.40 -17.60
CA LYS A 203 -2.94 -2.82 -18.87
C LYS A 203 -3.75 -4.12 -18.73
N ILE A 204 -3.19 -5.12 -18.04
CA ILE A 204 -3.88 -6.38 -17.77
C ILE A 204 -5.16 -6.16 -16.97
N ILE A 205 -5.12 -5.31 -15.94
CA ILE A 205 -6.29 -4.96 -15.14
C ILE A 205 -7.36 -4.29 -16.00
N ARG A 206 -6.98 -3.29 -16.80
CA ARG A 206 -7.92 -2.61 -17.70
C ARG A 206 -8.61 -3.58 -18.66
N ASP A 207 -7.84 -4.48 -19.28
CA ASP A 207 -8.37 -5.38 -20.32
C ASP A 207 -9.22 -6.54 -19.74
N LYS A 208 -9.06 -6.87 -18.45
CA LYS A 208 -9.71 -8.03 -17.80
C LYS A 208 -10.66 -7.69 -16.65
N TRP A 209 -10.86 -6.42 -16.32
CA TRP A 209 -11.75 -5.98 -15.26
C TRP A 209 -13.19 -5.73 -15.77
N PRO A 210 -14.26 -6.10 -15.01
CA PRO A 210 -14.23 -6.76 -13.70
C PRO A 210 -13.93 -8.25 -13.81
N LEU A 211 -13.01 -8.73 -12.96
CA LEU A 211 -12.76 -10.17 -12.84
C LEU A 211 -14.08 -10.84 -12.45
N SER A 212 -14.54 -11.83 -13.22
CA SER A 212 -15.91 -12.38 -13.18
C SER A 212 -16.34 -12.98 -11.83
N ARG A 213 -15.43 -12.99 -10.83
CA ARG A 213 -15.69 -13.14 -9.40
C ARG A 213 -14.63 -12.29 -8.67
N THR A 214 -15.01 -11.22 -7.97
CA THR A 214 -14.07 -10.43 -7.18
C THR A 214 -13.67 -11.20 -5.92
N SER A 215 -12.53 -11.89 -5.97
CA SER A 215 -11.90 -12.43 -4.76
C SER A 215 -11.24 -11.28 -3.99
N GLY A 216 -11.03 -11.43 -2.67
CA GLY A 216 -10.31 -10.40 -1.89
C GLY A 216 -8.92 -10.09 -2.46
N LEU A 217 -8.24 -11.10 -3.03
CA LEU A 217 -6.97 -10.94 -3.75
C LEU A 217 -7.10 -10.06 -5.00
N SER A 218 -8.15 -10.26 -5.80
CA SER A 218 -8.40 -9.45 -7.00
C SER A 218 -8.56 -7.97 -6.65
N GLU A 219 -9.26 -7.69 -5.54
CA GLU A 219 -9.47 -6.33 -5.06
C GLU A 219 -8.18 -5.72 -4.49
N GLU A 220 -7.39 -6.47 -3.73
CA GLU A 220 -6.09 -5.99 -3.24
C GLU A 220 -5.11 -5.68 -4.38
N LEU A 221 -4.98 -6.57 -5.37
CA LEU A 221 -4.14 -6.32 -6.54
C LEU A 221 -4.62 -5.07 -7.29
N TYR A 222 -5.94 -4.94 -7.50
CA TYR A 222 -6.52 -3.77 -8.14
C TYR A 222 -6.13 -2.47 -7.42
N ARG A 223 -6.32 -2.42 -6.09
CA ARG A 223 -5.97 -1.25 -5.26
C ARG A 223 -4.48 -0.92 -5.35
N THR A 224 -3.61 -1.93 -5.32
CA THR A 224 -2.15 -1.72 -5.44
C THR A 224 -1.76 -1.20 -6.82
N PHE A 225 -2.31 -1.75 -7.90
CA PHE A 225 -2.01 -1.27 -9.25
C PHE A 225 -2.60 0.10 -9.56
N LEU A 226 -3.72 0.48 -8.92
CA LEU A 226 -4.23 1.85 -8.97
C LEU A 226 -3.22 2.83 -8.34
N SER A 227 -2.66 2.49 -7.18
CA SER A 227 -1.61 3.32 -6.55
C SER A 227 -0.34 3.37 -7.41
N LEU A 228 0.07 2.24 -8.01
CA LEU A 228 1.20 2.22 -8.96
C LEU A 228 0.94 3.04 -10.22
N GLN A 229 -0.31 3.10 -10.70
CA GLN A 229 -0.67 3.91 -11.85
C GLN A 229 -0.36 5.39 -11.62
N ASN A 230 -0.50 5.89 -10.38
CA ASN A 230 -0.12 7.26 -10.04
C ASN A 230 1.39 7.49 -10.28
N GLN A 231 2.25 6.56 -9.83
CA GLN A 231 3.68 6.63 -10.10
C GLN A 231 4.01 6.53 -11.60
N VAL A 232 3.26 5.73 -12.36
CA VAL A 232 3.46 5.65 -13.83
C VAL A 232 3.07 6.95 -14.52
N LYS A 233 1.93 7.56 -14.17
CA LYS A 233 1.48 8.85 -14.72
C LYS A 233 2.47 9.97 -14.41
N GLU A 234 2.99 9.97 -13.19
CA GLU A 234 3.94 10.98 -12.72
C GLU A 234 5.31 10.86 -13.43
N LEU A 235 5.88 9.65 -13.52
CA LEU A 235 7.30 9.46 -13.82
C LEU A 235 7.64 8.84 -15.19
N SER A 236 6.65 8.34 -15.94
CA SER A 236 6.87 7.69 -17.25
C SER A 236 6.85 8.67 -18.44
N GLU A 237 7.31 8.22 -19.61
CA GLU A 237 7.21 8.94 -20.89
C GLU A 237 5.77 9.14 -21.39
N SER A 238 5.55 10.18 -22.20
CA SER A 238 4.22 10.67 -22.65
C SER A 238 3.39 9.65 -23.43
N THR A 239 4.00 8.77 -24.22
CA THR A 239 3.29 7.71 -24.96
C THR A 239 2.64 6.69 -24.04
N THR A 240 3.25 6.43 -22.88
CA THR A 240 2.72 5.57 -21.83
C THR A 240 1.56 6.25 -21.11
N LYS A 241 1.65 7.58 -20.90
CA LYS A 241 0.61 8.42 -20.26
C LYS A 241 -0.72 8.41 -21.03
N ARG A 242 -0.67 8.47 -22.36
CA ARG A 242 -1.83 8.47 -23.27
C ARG A 242 -2.70 7.21 -23.21
N ALA A 243 -2.21 6.10 -22.65
CA ALA A 243 -2.97 4.86 -22.53
C ALA A 243 -3.88 4.81 -21.28
N TYR A 244 -3.81 5.83 -20.42
CA TYR A 244 -4.37 5.81 -19.06
C TYR A 244 -5.54 6.76 -18.79
N ASP A 245 -6.03 7.46 -19.80
CA ASP A 245 -7.20 8.33 -19.68
C ASP A 245 -8.51 7.57 -19.43
N THR A 246 -8.45 6.25 -19.35
CA THR A 246 -9.61 5.40 -19.10
C THR A 246 -9.22 4.18 -18.27
N ILE A 247 -9.28 4.29 -16.94
CA ILE A 247 -10.16 3.30 -16.30
C ILE A 247 -11.56 3.80 -16.63
N GLU A 248 -12.07 3.43 -17.81
CA GLU A 248 -13.48 3.59 -18.13
C GLU A 248 -14.26 2.97 -16.96
N GLY A 249 -14.90 3.81 -16.15
CA GLY A 249 -15.89 3.35 -15.17
C GLY A 249 -15.44 3.05 -13.74
N PHE A 250 -14.21 3.39 -13.30
CA PHE A 250 -13.90 3.32 -11.86
C PHE A 250 -14.12 4.66 -11.16
N ASP A 251 -15.39 4.91 -10.86
CA ASP A 251 -15.86 6.08 -10.14
C ASP A 251 -16.60 5.66 -8.87
N PRO A 252 -15.91 5.00 -7.90
CA PRO A 252 -16.60 4.52 -6.71
C PRO A 252 -17.19 5.70 -5.94
N PRO A 253 -18.40 5.55 -5.37
CA PRO A 253 -18.97 6.58 -4.53
C PRO A 253 -18.06 6.82 -3.32
N ILE A 254 -17.89 8.09 -2.95
CA ILE A 254 -17.12 8.48 -1.77
C ILE A 254 -18.06 8.84 -0.61
N SER A 255 -17.78 8.23 0.54
CA SER A 255 -18.41 8.55 1.82
C SER A 255 -17.66 9.71 2.50
N ASP A 256 -18.34 10.48 3.34
CA ASP A 256 -17.74 11.45 4.27
C ASP A 256 -17.37 10.80 5.63
N GLN A 257 -17.49 9.47 5.72
CA GLN A 257 -17.15 8.67 6.89
C GLN A 257 -16.43 7.40 6.44
N PHE A 258 -15.15 7.29 6.80
CA PHE A 258 -14.34 6.11 6.53
C PHE A 258 -14.30 5.20 7.75
N SER A 259 -14.33 3.89 7.51
CA SER A 259 -14.22 2.85 8.53
C SER A 259 -12.77 2.58 8.95
N SER A 260 -11.80 2.90 8.09
CA SER A 260 -10.38 2.62 8.29
C SER A 260 -9.49 3.63 7.57
N VAL A 261 -8.21 3.67 7.94
CA VAL A 261 -7.19 4.49 7.25
C VAL A 261 -6.87 3.94 5.87
N GLU A 262 -6.98 2.62 5.67
CA GLU A 262 -6.81 1.94 4.38
C GLU A 262 -7.89 2.35 3.37
N GLU A 263 -9.14 2.48 3.83
CA GLU A 263 -10.24 2.99 3.01
C GLU A 263 -9.99 4.45 2.59
N ALA A 264 -9.59 5.30 3.54
CA ALA A 264 -9.26 6.68 3.27
C ALA A 264 -8.06 6.82 2.30
N HIS A 265 -7.03 5.98 2.46
CA HIS A 265 -5.88 5.93 1.55
C HIS A 265 -6.30 5.55 0.13
N HIS A 266 -7.17 4.54 -0.01
CA HIS A 266 -7.67 4.14 -1.32
C HIS A 266 -8.39 5.29 -2.04
N HIS A 267 -9.23 6.05 -1.33
CA HIS A 267 -9.89 7.22 -1.92
C HIS A 267 -8.92 8.35 -2.26
N LEU A 268 -7.87 8.55 -1.46
CA LEU A 268 -6.81 9.51 -1.78
C LEU A 268 -6.06 9.11 -3.06
N ASP A 269 -5.72 7.83 -3.24
CA ASP A 269 -5.10 7.32 -4.48
C ASP A 269 -5.97 7.60 -5.72
N ILE A 270 -7.30 7.47 -5.60
CA ILE A 270 -8.24 7.78 -6.69
C ILE A 270 -8.25 9.28 -7.01
N ILE A 271 -8.36 10.13 -5.99
CA ILE A 271 -8.35 11.59 -6.16
C ILE A 271 -7.04 12.04 -6.81
N HIS A 272 -5.92 11.49 -6.33
CA HIS A 272 -4.60 11.75 -6.88
C HIS A 272 -4.53 11.35 -8.37
N ASN A 273 -5.06 10.19 -8.71
CA ASN A 273 -5.15 9.70 -10.10
C ASN A 273 -5.98 10.62 -10.99
N GLU A 274 -7.18 11.02 -10.54
CA GLU A 274 -8.09 11.90 -11.27
C GLU A 274 -7.40 13.20 -11.63
N PHE A 275 -6.69 13.79 -10.67
CA PHE A 275 -5.99 15.04 -10.84
C PHE A 275 -4.88 14.97 -11.91
N PHE A 276 -4.03 13.94 -11.84
CA PHE A 276 -3.02 13.70 -12.88
C PHE A 276 -3.65 13.42 -14.25
N SER A 277 -4.77 12.70 -14.28
CA SER A 277 -5.50 12.43 -15.54
C SER A 277 -6.01 13.70 -16.19
N ILE A 278 -6.52 14.66 -15.40
CA ILE A 278 -6.98 15.94 -15.94
C ILE A 278 -5.81 16.71 -16.55
N GLY A 279 -4.65 16.76 -15.88
CA GLY A 279 -3.44 17.38 -16.43
C GLY A 279 -3.02 16.78 -17.78
N HIS A 280 -2.98 15.44 -17.88
CA HIS A 280 -2.65 14.74 -19.13
C HIS A 280 -3.70 14.93 -20.22
N TYR A 281 -4.98 14.92 -19.87
CA TYR A 281 -6.06 15.17 -20.81
C TYR A 281 -5.95 16.57 -21.43
N VAL A 282 -5.69 17.58 -20.60
CA VAL A 282 -5.49 18.96 -21.07
C VAL A 282 -4.27 19.06 -21.97
N GLN A 283 -3.14 18.45 -21.58
CA GLN A 283 -1.96 18.34 -22.43
C GLN A 283 -2.27 17.71 -23.80
N HIS A 284 -3.04 16.61 -23.82
CA HIS A 284 -3.42 15.92 -25.04
C HIS A 284 -4.28 16.78 -25.97
N LEU A 285 -5.26 17.50 -25.43
CA LEU A 285 -6.12 18.40 -26.20
C LEU A 285 -5.30 19.47 -26.91
N GLN A 286 -4.28 20.01 -26.24
CA GLN A 286 -3.39 21.04 -26.81
C GLN A 286 -2.47 20.48 -27.88
N GLU A 287 -1.86 19.32 -27.64
CA GLU A 287 -1.04 18.62 -28.65
C GLU A 287 -1.86 18.27 -29.91
N SER A 288 -3.17 18.09 -29.75
CA SER A 288 -4.13 17.86 -30.83
C SER A 288 -4.63 19.15 -31.50
N GLY A 289 -4.16 20.32 -31.06
CA GLY A 289 -4.52 21.62 -31.60
C GLY A 289 -5.93 22.10 -31.25
N GLN A 290 -6.55 21.55 -30.19
CA GLN A 290 -7.85 22.02 -29.71
C GLN A 290 -7.71 23.39 -29.00
N ASP A 291 -8.74 24.23 -29.13
CA ASP A 291 -8.81 25.47 -28.36
C ASP A 291 -9.32 25.17 -26.95
N ILE A 292 -8.40 25.26 -25.99
CA ILE A 292 -8.70 24.97 -24.59
C ILE A 292 -9.68 25.99 -24.01
N GLU A 293 -9.68 27.24 -24.48
CA GLU A 293 -10.60 28.27 -24.00
C GLU A 293 -12.05 27.89 -24.30
N GLU A 294 -12.29 27.35 -25.49
CA GLU A 294 -13.62 26.98 -25.98
C GLU A 294 -14.20 25.80 -25.18
N ILE A 295 -13.38 24.78 -24.90
CA ILE A 295 -13.83 23.55 -24.25
C ILE A 295 -13.69 23.59 -22.73
N TYR A 296 -13.04 24.61 -22.16
CA TYR A 296 -12.75 24.67 -20.73
C TYR A 296 -14.01 24.50 -19.89
N MET A 297 -15.00 25.37 -20.10
CA MET A 297 -16.22 25.39 -19.28
C MET A 297 -17.10 24.16 -19.50
N THR A 298 -17.08 23.59 -20.70
CA THR A 298 -17.95 22.46 -21.06
C THR A 298 -17.38 21.11 -20.67
N ASP A 299 -16.06 20.99 -20.61
CA ASP A 299 -15.38 19.70 -20.53
C ASP A 299 -14.36 19.67 -19.38
N ILE A 300 -13.44 20.63 -19.31
CA ILE A 300 -12.34 20.62 -18.32
C ILE A 300 -12.84 21.00 -16.92
N ALA A 301 -13.60 22.09 -16.78
CA ALA A 301 -14.09 22.60 -15.49
C ALA A 301 -14.93 21.56 -14.72
N PRO A 302 -15.90 20.85 -15.33
CA PRO A 302 -16.66 19.82 -14.62
C PRO A 302 -15.79 18.69 -14.05
N ARG A 303 -14.67 18.35 -14.71
CA ARG A 303 -13.73 17.35 -14.19
C ARG A 303 -12.99 17.85 -12.95
N PHE A 304 -12.55 19.11 -12.96
CA PHE A 304 -11.94 19.74 -11.77
C PHE A 304 -12.93 19.86 -10.61
N GLU A 305 -14.14 20.36 -10.88
CA GLU A 305 -15.19 20.51 -9.86
C GLU A 305 -15.50 19.17 -9.19
N LYS A 306 -15.60 18.10 -9.99
CA LYS A 306 -15.78 16.73 -9.47
C LYS A 306 -14.62 16.29 -8.58
N ALA A 307 -13.38 16.48 -9.01
CA ALA A 307 -12.19 16.13 -8.21
C ALA A 307 -12.13 16.94 -6.90
N GLN A 308 -12.49 18.23 -6.94
CA GLN A 308 -12.57 19.10 -5.76
C GLN A 308 -13.67 18.66 -4.79
N GLU A 309 -14.87 18.32 -5.30
CA GLU A 309 -15.96 17.82 -4.46
C GLU A 309 -15.53 16.51 -3.77
N ARG A 310 -14.90 15.61 -4.52
CA ARG A 310 -14.38 14.35 -3.98
C ARG A 310 -13.32 14.58 -2.91
N PHE A 311 -12.36 15.48 -3.13
CA PHE A 311 -11.35 15.84 -2.15
C PHE A 311 -11.96 16.50 -0.89
N THR A 312 -12.98 17.33 -1.08
CA THR A 312 -13.72 17.95 0.03
C THR A 312 -14.39 16.90 0.91
N ARG A 313 -15.10 15.92 0.31
CA ARG A 313 -15.70 14.79 1.03
C ARG A 313 -14.65 13.95 1.75
N TRP A 314 -13.53 13.66 1.09
CA TRP A 314 -12.41 12.95 1.70
C TRP A 314 -11.86 13.70 2.92
N SER A 315 -11.74 15.03 2.83
CA SER A 315 -11.27 15.87 3.92
C SER A 315 -12.20 15.82 5.13
N TYR A 316 -13.51 15.82 4.93
CA TYR A 316 -14.49 15.58 6.00
C TYR A 316 -14.34 14.17 6.61
N GLY A 317 -14.13 13.14 5.78
CA GLY A 317 -13.89 11.77 6.25
C GLY A 317 -12.65 11.63 7.13
N ILE A 318 -11.54 12.30 6.78
CA ILE A 318 -10.34 12.33 7.62
C ILE A 318 -10.60 13.05 8.95
N GLN A 319 -11.35 14.16 8.94
CA GLN A 319 -11.72 14.85 10.17
C GLN A 319 -12.59 13.98 11.09
N HIS A 320 -13.54 13.24 10.53
CA HIS A 320 -14.35 12.28 11.28
C HIS A 320 -13.52 11.13 11.86
N LEU A 321 -12.60 10.54 11.07
CA LEU A 321 -11.64 9.55 11.56
C LEU A 321 -10.80 10.11 12.73
N GLN A 322 -10.39 11.38 12.67
CA GLN A 322 -9.67 12.03 13.76
C GLN A 322 -10.47 12.08 15.06
N GLN A 323 -11.77 12.39 14.96
CA GLN A 323 -12.67 12.53 16.10
C GLN A 323 -12.99 11.18 16.74
N GLN A 324 -13.11 10.12 15.94
CA GLN A 324 -13.37 8.76 16.42
C GLN A 324 -12.16 8.11 17.12
N LYS A 325 -10.94 8.49 16.71
CA LYS A 325 -9.71 8.03 17.37
C LYS A 325 -9.56 8.71 18.73
N HIS A 326 -9.93 8.01 19.79
CA HIS A 326 -9.81 8.49 21.16
C HIS A 326 -8.39 8.33 21.74
N ASP A 327 -7.59 7.39 21.21
CA ASP A 327 -6.23 7.13 21.68
C ASP A 327 -5.20 7.99 20.92
N VAL A 328 -4.24 8.55 21.66
CA VAL A 328 -3.09 9.29 21.12
C VAL A 328 -2.24 8.38 20.23
N SER A 329 -2.11 7.10 20.59
CA SER A 329 -1.38 6.10 19.81
C SER A 329 -1.94 5.94 18.39
N GLU A 330 -3.27 5.93 18.25
CA GLU A 330 -3.95 5.82 16.95
C GLU A 330 -3.84 7.09 16.10
N ARG A 331 -3.77 8.27 16.74
CA ARG A 331 -3.55 9.56 16.05
C ARG A 331 -2.11 9.77 15.62
N LEU A 332 -1.18 9.07 16.26
CA LEU A 332 0.24 9.05 15.91
C LEU A 332 0.61 7.81 15.07
N SER A 333 -0.38 7.01 14.64
CA SER A 333 -0.12 5.89 13.75
C SER A 333 0.45 6.39 12.43
N GLN A 334 1.47 5.70 11.91
CA GLN A 334 2.16 6.12 10.69
C GLN A 334 1.21 6.27 9.49
N SER A 335 0.27 5.36 9.34
CA SER A 335 -0.77 5.40 8.30
C SER A 335 -1.61 6.67 8.37
N TYR A 336 -1.98 7.12 9.56
CA TYR A 336 -2.78 8.32 9.74
C TYR A 336 -1.96 9.59 9.53
N LEU A 337 -0.73 9.64 10.05
CA LEU A 337 0.19 10.74 9.79
C LEU A 337 0.45 10.90 8.29
N LEU A 338 0.63 9.79 7.56
CA LEU A 338 0.82 9.82 6.11
C LEU A 338 -0.40 10.41 5.39
N LEU A 339 -1.62 10.01 5.75
CA LEU A 339 -2.84 10.60 5.19
C LEU A 339 -2.94 12.10 5.46
N LYS A 340 -2.55 12.55 6.65
CA LYS A 340 -2.51 13.99 6.96
C LYS A 340 -1.49 14.73 6.11
N ILE A 341 -0.27 14.22 6.01
CA ILE A 341 0.81 14.83 5.21
C ILE A 341 0.35 15.03 3.76
N TRP A 342 -0.15 13.94 3.15
CA TRP A 342 -0.66 14.01 1.78
C TRP A 342 -1.86 14.94 1.68
N GLY A 343 -2.85 14.83 2.58
CA GLY A 343 -4.03 15.69 2.57
C GLY A 343 -3.71 17.17 2.64
N THR A 344 -2.81 17.58 3.54
CA THR A 344 -2.40 18.99 3.70
C THR A 344 -1.71 19.53 2.46
N VAL A 345 -0.73 18.81 1.90
CA VAL A 345 0.02 19.27 0.71
C VAL A 345 -0.83 19.19 -0.55
N PHE A 346 -1.70 18.19 -0.66
CA PHE A 346 -2.61 18.04 -1.79
C PHE A 346 -3.69 19.12 -1.79
N LYS A 347 -4.20 19.52 -0.61
CA LYS A 347 -5.08 20.71 -0.47
C LYS A 347 -4.38 21.96 -1.00
N ALA A 348 -3.18 22.27 -0.51
CA ALA A 348 -2.42 23.44 -0.96
C ALA A 348 -2.18 23.42 -2.48
N THR A 349 -1.89 22.24 -3.04
CA THR A 349 -1.70 22.04 -4.49
C THR A 349 -2.99 22.32 -5.27
N LEU A 350 -4.11 21.72 -4.84
CA LEU A 350 -5.40 21.88 -5.48
C LEU A 350 -5.88 23.33 -5.41
N GLU A 351 -5.82 23.95 -4.23
CA GLU A 351 -6.20 25.34 -4.02
C GLU A 351 -5.35 26.27 -4.88
N SER A 352 -4.02 26.09 -4.90
CA SER A 352 -3.13 26.92 -5.72
C SER A 352 -3.51 26.94 -7.20
N ILE A 353 -3.93 25.79 -7.73
CA ILE A 353 -4.30 25.67 -9.15
C ILE A 353 -5.65 26.34 -9.42
N THR A 354 -6.58 26.19 -8.48
CA THR A 354 -7.94 26.70 -8.62
C THR A 354 -8.05 28.21 -8.40
N THR A 355 -7.22 28.78 -7.52
CA THR A 355 -7.21 30.22 -7.21
C THR A 355 -6.18 31.01 -8.02
N ALA A 356 -5.28 30.30 -8.71
CA ALA A 356 -4.09 30.88 -9.35
C ALA A 356 -3.16 31.61 -8.37
N GLU A 357 -3.29 31.35 -7.06
CA GLU A 357 -2.44 31.98 -6.06
C GLU A 357 -1.03 31.39 -6.09
N CYS A 358 -0.06 32.23 -5.74
CA CYS A 358 1.31 31.77 -5.55
C CYS A 358 1.33 30.71 -4.44
N PHE A 359 2.12 29.65 -4.63
CA PHE A 359 2.21 28.56 -3.66
C PHE A 359 2.64 29.02 -2.25
N ASN A 360 3.31 30.18 -2.16
CA ASN A 360 3.69 30.81 -0.88
C ASN A 360 2.48 31.17 0.01
N THR A 361 1.29 31.35 -0.57
CA THR A 361 0.05 31.57 0.20
C THR A 361 -0.22 30.42 1.16
N TYR A 362 0.24 29.21 0.81
CA TYR A 362 0.04 27.97 1.56
C TYR A 362 1.25 27.58 2.42
N ASP A 363 2.22 28.48 2.61
CA ASP A 363 3.38 28.25 3.49
C ASP A 363 2.98 27.68 4.88
N PRO A 364 1.90 28.13 5.55
CA PRO A 364 1.46 27.53 6.81
C PRO A 364 1.11 26.04 6.70
N ASP A 365 0.39 25.63 5.65
CA ASP A 365 0.05 24.22 5.40
C ASP A 365 1.34 23.40 5.14
N LEU A 366 2.33 23.96 4.44
CA LEU A 366 3.62 23.29 4.20
C LEU A 366 4.45 23.12 5.48
N VAL A 367 4.45 24.12 6.36
CA VAL A 367 5.13 24.04 7.66
C VAL A 367 4.48 22.94 8.52
N GLU A 368 3.15 22.90 8.59
CA GLU A 368 2.42 21.84 9.30
C GLU A 368 2.78 20.46 8.72
N ALA A 369 2.79 20.31 7.40
CA ALA A 369 3.16 19.05 6.76
C ALA A 369 4.60 18.61 7.13
N LEU A 370 5.57 19.54 7.13
CA LEU A 370 6.95 19.25 7.50
C LEU A 370 7.09 18.84 8.98
N GLU A 371 6.33 19.45 9.88
CA GLU A 371 6.29 19.05 11.30
C GLU A 371 5.69 17.64 11.47
N ILE A 372 4.63 17.32 10.72
CA ILE A 372 4.04 15.97 10.75
C ILE A 372 5.02 14.94 10.16
N ILE A 373 5.76 15.29 9.10
CA ILE A 373 6.80 14.41 8.53
C ILE A 373 7.91 14.13 9.54
N GLU A 374 8.34 15.13 10.32
CA GLU A 374 9.33 14.93 11.39
C GLU A 374 8.84 13.91 12.42
N ILE A 375 7.57 14.02 12.84
CA ILE A 375 6.95 13.05 13.75
C ILE A 375 6.85 11.66 13.10
N PHE A 376 6.45 11.59 11.83
CA PHE A 376 6.34 10.33 11.08
C PHE A 376 7.67 9.58 11.02
N LEU A 377 8.75 10.29 10.69
CA LEU A 377 10.12 9.74 10.61
C LEU A 377 10.67 9.36 11.99
N ALA A 378 10.36 10.13 13.04
CA ALA A 378 10.79 9.81 14.40
C ALA A 378 10.07 8.58 14.99
N ASN A 379 8.81 8.33 14.59
CA ASN A 379 7.99 7.24 15.09
C ASN A 379 8.19 5.89 14.37
N GLU A 380 9.13 5.80 13.42
CA GLU A 380 9.44 4.52 12.76
C GLU A 380 9.97 3.51 13.79
N THR A 381 9.15 2.49 14.07
CA THR A 381 9.34 1.48 15.12
C THR A 381 10.51 0.51 14.88
N ASN A 382 11.19 0.65 13.75
CA ASN A 382 12.44 -0.05 13.43
C ASN A 382 13.60 0.96 13.35
N PRO A 383 14.07 1.55 14.46
CA PRO A 383 15.43 2.06 14.45
C PRO A 383 16.34 0.87 14.10
N PRO A 384 17.29 1.02 13.15
CA PRO A 384 18.22 -0.06 12.84
C PRO A 384 18.85 -0.54 14.13
N SER A 385 18.59 -1.79 14.47
CA SER A 385 19.20 -2.42 15.63
C SER A 385 20.72 -2.31 15.44
N ASN A 386 21.34 -1.56 16.36
CA ASN A 386 22.77 -1.26 16.40
C ASN A 386 23.33 -0.52 15.18
N GLY A 387 23.17 0.82 15.14
CA GLY A 387 24.10 1.76 14.48
C GLY A 387 24.45 1.50 13.02
N SER A 388 23.71 0.62 12.34
CA SER A 388 23.99 0.21 10.97
C SER A 388 23.22 1.13 10.04
N ASN A 389 23.92 1.57 8.99
CA ASN A 389 23.45 2.47 7.94
C ASN A 389 22.44 1.74 7.02
N GLN A 390 21.41 1.11 7.58
CA GLN A 390 20.43 0.28 6.87
C GLN A 390 19.48 1.18 6.06
N GLY A 391 19.23 0.80 4.81
CA GLY A 391 18.22 1.46 3.99
C GLY A 391 16.80 1.07 4.44
N TYR A 392 15.82 1.90 4.10
CA TYR A 392 14.40 1.54 4.20
C TYR A 392 13.81 1.36 2.80
N PHE A 393 12.94 0.36 2.61
CA PHE A 393 12.21 0.17 1.36
C PHE A 393 10.71 -0.09 1.64
N SER A 394 9.84 0.70 1.02
CA SER A 394 8.40 0.41 0.91
C SER A 394 7.96 0.59 -0.54
N LEU A 395 6.84 -0.01 -0.91
CA LEU A 395 6.22 0.21 -2.22
C LEU A 395 5.22 1.36 -2.23
N CYS A 396 4.68 1.69 -1.06
CA CYS A 396 3.77 2.80 -0.91
C CYS A 396 4.54 4.12 -1.09
N SER A 397 3.96 5.06 -1.84
CA SER A 397 4.44 6.43 -1.89
C SER A 397 4.28 7.06 -0.51
N GLY A 398 5.38 7.32 0.18
CA GLY A 398 5.39 7.83 1.54
C GLY A 398 5.65 9.34 1.55
N VAL A 399 6.70 9.76 2.25
CA VAL A 399 7.02 11.18 2.46
C VAL A 399 8.00 11.74 1.44
N ILE A 400 8.73 10.91 0.69
CA ILE A 400 9.76 11.37 -0.26
C ILE A 400 9.18 12.18 -1.43
N PRO A 401 8.10 11.76 -2.10
CA PRO A 401 7.47 12.57 -3.15
C PRO A 401 7.00 13.93 -2.63
N ILE A 402 6.44 13.95 -1.42
CA ILE A 402 5.93 15.17 -0.78
C ILE A 402 7.07 16.13 -0.44
N LEU A 403 8.15 15.63 0.15
CA LEU A 403 9.33 16.45 0.45
C LEU A 403 9.96 17.02 -0.82
N PHE A 404 10.05 16.21 -1.89
CA PHE A 404 10.50 16.71 -3.20
C PHE A 404 9.62 17.85 -3.68
N MET A 405 8.31 17.65 -3.67
CA MET A 405 7.33 18.65 -4.09
C MET A 405 7.48 19.96 -3.32
N ILE A 406 7.56 19.89 -1.98
CA ILE A 406 7.76 21.07 -1.13
C ILE A 406 9.08 21.78 -1.47
N ALA A 407 10.17 21.02 -1.69
CA ALA A 407 11.50 21.57 -1.93
C ALA A 407 11.57 22.41 -3.20
N TRP A 408 10.93 21.98 -4.30
CA TRP A 408 10.95 22.76 -5.54
C TRP A 408 9.78 23.76 -5.66
N ARG A 409 8.62 23.51 -5.05
CA ARG A 409 7.45 24.42 -5.15
C ARG A 409 7.55 25.65 -4.25
N SER A 410 8.08 25.53 -3.03
CA SER A 410 8.10 26.66 -2.10
C SER A 410 9.14 27.72 -2.51
N ASN A 411 8.76 28.99 -2.53
CA ASN A 411 9.73 30.08 -2.70
C ASN A 411 10.32 30.55 -1.36
N ASN A 412 9.82 30.04 -0.23
CA ASN A 412 10.36 30.29 1.10
C ASN A 412 11.61 29.42 1.34
N GLU A 413 12.76 30.07 1.53
CA GLU A 413 14.05 29.39 1.71
C GLU A 413 14.07 28.47 2.94
N ALA A 414 13.48 28.89 4.06
CA ALA A 414 13.46 28.07 5.27
C ALA A 414 12.65 26.78 5.10
N ILE A 415 11.51 26.84 4.40
CA ILE A 415 10.68 25.68 4.09
C ILE A 415 11.41 24.72 3.14
N ARG A 416 12.06 25.25 2.09
CA ARG A 416 12.86 24.43 1.17
C ARG A 416 14.00 23.72 1.88
N GLU A 417 14.78 24.45 2.69
CA GLU A 417 15.93 23.88 3.42
C GLU A 417 15.47 22.83 4.43
N LYS A 418 14.37 23.06 5.14
CA LYS A 418 13.78 22.05 6.04
C LYS A 418 13.38 20.79 5.28
N SER A 419 12.73 20.93 4.12
CA SER A 419 12.36 19.78 3.29
C SER A 419 13.58 18.99 2.79
N MET A 420 14.59 19.68 2.26
CA MET A 420 15.83 19.06 1.79
C MET A 420 16.62 18.41 2.93
N HIS A 421 16.61 18.99 4.14
CA HIS A 421 17.18 18.38 5.32
C HIS A 421 16.50 17.03 5.64
N LEU A 422 15.17 16.97 5.63
CA LEU A 422 14.43 15.74 5.89
C LEU A 422 14.68 14.67 4.80
N LEU A 423 14.77 15.05 3.52
CA LEU A 423 15.18 14.15 2.44
C LEU A 423 16.56 13.52 2.73
N ARG A 424 17.53 14.35 3.13
CA ARG A 424 18.90 13.93 3.45
C ARG A 424 18.96 12.94 4.62
N MET A 425 18.12 13.14 5.63
CA MET A 425 18.09 12.33 6.85
C MET A 425 17.32 11.01 6.69
N SER A 426 16.33 10.97 5.80
CA SER A 426 15.38 9.85 5.69
C SER A 426 15.98 8.50 5.25
N LYS A 427 17.05 8.50 4.42
CA LYS A 427 17.74 7.29 3.89
C LYS A 427 16.80 6.16 3.46
N ARG A 428 15.74 6.51 2.72
CA ARG A 428 14.64 5.59 2.37
C ARG A 428 14.37 5.58 0.87
N ARG A 429 13.79 4.47 0.42
CA ARG A 429 13.25 4.30 -0.93
C ARG A 429 11.78 3.92 -0.85
N GLU A 430 10.95 4.64 -1.59
CA GLU A 430 9.48 4.50 -1.65
C GLU A 430 9.06 4.23 -3.09
N GLY A 431 9.02 2.95 -3.48
CA GLY A 431 8.91 2.57 -4.89
C GLY A 431 10.08 3.14 -5.68
N LEU A 432 9.77 4.05 -6.61
CA LEU A 432 10.75 4.73 -7.46
C LEU A 432 11.43 5.92 -6.77
N TRP A 433 10.91 6.37 -5.63
CA TRP A 433 11.40 7.56 -4.94
C TRP A 433 12.57 7.22 -4.00
N ASP A 434 13.79 7.40 -4.48
CA ASP A 434 15.01 7.29 -3.68
C ASP A 434 15.40 8.62 -3.05
N SER A 435 15.47 8.70 -1.72
CA SER A 435 15.65 9.97 -1.03
C SER A 435 16.96 10.70 -1.37
N LYS A 436 18.04 9.96 -1.69
CA LYS A 436 19.33 10.57 -2.04
C LYS A 436 19.32 11.11 -3.47
N LEU A 437 18.80 10.33 -4.41
CA LEU A 437 18.67 10.78 -5.80
C LEU A 437 17.75 12.00 -5.88
N VAL A 438 16.60 11.92 -5.22
CA VAL A 438 15.56 12.95 -5.22
C VAL A 438 16.04 14.24 -4.56
N LEU A 439 16.87 14.17 -3.51
CA LEU A 439 17.53 15.34 -2.95
C LEU A 439 18.41 16.05 -3.99
N ARG A 440 19.24 15.31 -4.74
CA ARG A 440 20.10 15.91 -5.78
C ARG A 440 19.27 16.53 -6.92
N LEU A 441 18.16 15.87 -7.29
CA LEU A 441 17.21 16.43 -8.26
C LEU A 441 16.53 17.70 -7.73
N ALA A 442 16.19 17.76 -6.45
CA ALA A 442 15.63 18.95 -5.81
C ALA A 442 16.64 20.11 -5.80
N GLU A 443 17.89 19.85 -5.42
CA GLU A 443 18.99 20.83 -5.44
C GLU A 443 19.19 21.39 -6.87
N HIS A 444 19.17 20.51 -7.87
CA HIS A 444 19.27 20.91 -9.28
C HIS A 444 18.05 21.73 -9.75
N ALA A 445 16.83 21.32 -9.37
CA ALA A 445 15.60 22.05 -9.71
C ALA A 445 15.59 23.46 -9.11
N VAL A 446 15.99 23.61 -7.83
CA VAL A 446 16.10 24.91 -7.15
C VAL A 446 17.16 25.79 -7.83
N ALA A 447 18.32 25.22 -8.16
CA ALA A 447 19.37 25.95 -8.88
C ALA A 447 18.91 26.40 -10.27
N LEU A 448 18.20 25.54 -11.01
CA LEU A 448 17.65 25.87 -12.32
C LEU A 448 16.63 27.02 -12.22
N LYS A 449 15.70 26.95 -11.27
CA LYS A 449 14.73 28.03 -11.00
C LYS A 449 15.44 29.36 -10.75
N GLY A 450 16.49 29.35 -9.92
CA GLY A 450 17.29 30.54 -9.62
C GLY A 450 17.98 31.13 -10.86
N ARG A 451 18.60 30.29 -11.71
CA ARG A 451 19.24 30.74 -12.96
C ARG A 451 18.25 31.34 -13.95
N LEU A 452 17.09 30.72 -14.10
CA LEU A 452 16.06 31.17 -15.03
C LEU A 452 15.41 32.48 -14.56
N ALA A 453 15.13 32.62 -13.26
CA ALA A 453 14.64 33.87 -12.67
C ALA A 453 15.64 35.03 -12.87
N ALA A 454 16.94 34.79 -12.71
CA ALA A 454 17.99 35.80 -12.95
C ALA A 454 18.05 36.27 -14.42
N ASN A 455 17.64 35.42 -15.36
CA ASN A 455 17.56 35.76 -16.79
C ASN A 455 16.23 36.41 -17.21
N GLY A 456 15.39 36.79 -16.24
CA GLY A 456 14.07 37.39 -16.50
C GLY A 456 13.02 36.38 -16.98
N VAL A 457 13.29 35.08 -16.87
CA VAL A 457 12.33 34.00 -17.18
C VAL A 457 11.59 33.65 -15.88
N GLY A 458 10.31 34.03 -15.78
CA GLY A 458 9.44 33.66 -14.67
C GLY A 458 8.82 34.81 -13.86
N ASP A 459 9.04 36.07 -14.24
CA ASP A 459 8.35 37.20 -13.59
C ASP A 459 6.84 37.12 -13.90
N GLY A 460 6.00 36.98 -12.87
CA GLY A 460 4.55 36.77 -13.03
C GLY A 460 4.12 35.39 -13.56
N HIS A 461 4.92 34.33 -13.36
CA HIS A 461 4.58 32.96 -13.78
C HIS A 461 4.61 31.97 -12.60
N SER A 462 3.74 30.96 -12.59
CA SER A 462 3.91 29.79 -11.73
C SER A 462 4.87 28.81 -12.39
N VAL A 463 5.69 28.12 -11.59
CA VAL A 463 6.67 27.14 -12.07
C VAL A 463 6.21 25.74 -11.69
N GLN A 464 6.28 24.81 -12.63
CA GLN A 464 6.09 23.38 -12.40
C GLN A 464 7.33 22.59 -12.82
N ILE A 465 7.66 21.52 -12.08
CA ILE A 465 8.77 20.61 -12.39
C ILE A 465 8.18 19.23 -12.66
N GLU A 466 8.40 18.72 -13.87
CA GLU A 466 8.16 17.33 -14.24
C GLU A 466 9.48 16.56 -14.24
N LEU A 467 9.46 15.33 -13.73
CA LEU A 467 10.57 14.38 -13.84
C LEU A 467 10.16 13.21 -14.72
N ARG A 468 11.04 12.79 -15.63
CA ARG A 468 10.85 11.60 -16.47
C ARG A 468 12.11 10.75 -16.46
N PHE A 469 11.98 9.52 -16.00
CA PHE A 469 13.08 8.57 -15.96
C PHE A 469 13.22 7.85 -17.30
N SER A 470 14.17 8.30 -18.13
CA SER A 470 14.42 7.71 -19.44
C SER A 470 15.13 6.35 -19.33
N ASP A 471 16.14 6.25 -18.46
CA ASP A 471 16.86 5.00 -18.19
C ASP A 471 17.42 4.95 -16.76
N GLU A 472 18.27 3.96 -16.49
CA GLU A 472 18.88 3.73 -15.17
C GLU A 472 19.91 4.80 -14.79
N LYS A 473 20.26 5.69 -15.70
CA LYS A 473 21.35 6.67 -15.56
C LYS A 473 20.91 8.10 -15.80
N THR A 474 19.73 8.32 -16.38
CA THR A 474 19.30 9.63 -16.83
C THR A 474 17.84 9.93 -16.46
N CYS A 475 17.60 11.21 -16.18
CA CYS A 475 16.28 11.77 -15.96
C CYS A 475 16.13 13.05 -16.78
N GLU A 476 15.06 13.15 -17.55
CA GLU A 476 14.63 14.40 -18.17
C GLU A 476 13.84 15.21 -17.13
N MET A 477 14.32 16.41 -16.82
CA MET A 477 13.63 17.37 -15.97
C MET A 477 13.07 18.49 -16.85
N THR A 478 11.75 18.68 -16.80
CA THR A 478 11.07 19.76 -17.50
C THR A 478 10.62 20.81 -16.51
N CYS A 479 11.08 22.04 -16.69
CA CYS A 479 10.60 23.21 -15.96
C CYS A 479 9.57 23.94 -16.83
N VAL A 480 8.32 23.94 -16.41
CA VAL A 480 7.19 24.58 -17.10
C VAL A 480 6.86 25.89 -16.42
N TYR A 481 6.84 26.98 -17.19
CA TYR A 481 6.40 28.30 -16.76
C TYR A 481 5.00 28.58 -17.29
N LEU A 482 4.09 28.88 -16.38
CA LEU A 482 2.68 29.10 -16.67
C LEU A 482 2.35 30.58 -16.37
N GLU A 483 1.87 31.33 -17.36
CA GLU A 483 1.48 32.74 -17.21
C GLU A 483 0.31 32.91 -16.22
N THR A 484 0.46 33.66 -15.11
CA THR A 484 -0.64 33.75 -14.11
C THR A 484 -1.83 34.62 -14.54
N ASN A 485 -1.88 35.14 -15.77
CA ASN A 485 -2.85 36.16 -16.19
C ASN A 485 -3.52 35.78 -17.52
N TYR A 486 -4.58 34.98 -17.45
CA TYR A 486 -5.32 34.50 -18.61
C TYR A 486 -6.68 35.20 -18.71
N GLY A 487 -6.79 36.20 -19.60
CA GLY A 487 -8.09 36.71 -20.10
C GLY A 487 -9.10 37.23 -19.06
N GLY A 488 -8.70 37.63 -17.85
CA GLY A 488 -9.62 38.06 -16.79
C GLY A 488 -10.36 36.92 -16.08
N GLN A 489 -10.00 35.66 -16.35
CA GLN A 489 -10.40 34.50 -15.57
C GLN A 489 -9.30 34.13 -14.57
N THR A 490 -9.67 33.97 -13.31
CA THR A 490 -8.75 33.67 -12.20
C THR A 490 -8.43 32.18 -12.15
N MET A 491 -7.70 31.64 -13.13
CA MET A 491 -7.26 30.25 -13.07
C MET A 491 -5.80 30.11 -13.45
N MET A 492 -5.09 29.23 -12.71
CA MET A 492 -3.73 28.89 -13.05
C MET A 492 -3.77 28.20 -14.42
N PRO A 493 -2.89 28.55 -15.36
CA PRO A 493 -2.83 27.84 -16.62
C PRO A 493 -2.46 26.40 -16.31
N LEU A 494 -3.25 25.47 -16.81
CA LEU A 494 -2.85 24.08 -16.82
C LEU A 494 -1.71 23.92 -17.83
N GLU A 495 -0.86 22.90 -17.63
CA GLU A 495 0.18 22.55 -18.61
C GLU A 495 -0.41 22.54 -20.02
N GLY A 496 0.33 23.14 -20.95
CA GLY A 496 0.07 23.28 -22.39
C GLY A 496 -0.93 24.35 -22.82
N THR A 497 -1.48 25.16 -21.90
CA THR A 497 -2.28 26.32 -22.32
C THR A 497 -1.37 27.25 -23.13
N GLY A 498 -1.88 27.87 -24.20
CA GLY A 498 -1.11 28.41 -25.34
C GLY A 498 -0.06 29.50 -25.08
N ARG A 499 0.37 29.72 -23.84
CA ARG A 499 1.43 30.64 -23.41
C ARG A 499 2.39 30.05 -22.37
N GLU A 500 2.58 28.73 -22.35
CA GLU A 500 3.62 28.13 -21.51
C GLU A 500 5.02 28.24 -22.13
N ARG A 501 6.04 28.33 -21.27
CA ARG A 501 7.45 28.12 -21.68
C ARG A 501 7.97 26.87 -21.01
N ARG A 502 8.51 25.94 -21.80
CA ARG A 502 9.16 24.73 -21.29
C ARG A 502 10.68 24.85 -21.43
N HIS A 503 11.39 24.56 -20.35
CA HIS A 503 12.84 24.35 -20.35
C HIS A 503 13.12 22.90 -19.98
N VAL A 504 13.72 22.15 -20.89
CA VAL A 504 13.98 20.71 -20.73
C VAL A 504 15.48 20.49 -20.57
N GLU A 505 15.89 19.79 -19.52
CA GLU A 505 17.28 19.36 -19.31
C GLU A 505 17.34 17.84 -19.10
N LEU A 506 18.27 17.18 -19.80
CA LEU A 506 18.61 15.78 -19.55
C LEU A 506 19.72 15.71 -18.49
N ILE A 507 19.45 15.07 -17.37
CA ILE A 507 20.32 15.00 -16.20
C ILE A 507 20.89 13.59 -16.08
N GLY A 508 22.22 13.46 -16.07
CA GLY A 508 22.89 12.19 -15.77
C GLY A 508 23.09 12.01 -14.27
N PHE A 509 22.75 10.85 -13.71
CA PHE A 509 22.87 10.58 -12.26
C PHE A 509 24.30 10.53 -11.74
N GLU A 510 25.27 10.30 -12.63
CA GLU A 510 26.71 10.41 -12.33
C GLU A 510 27.19 11.87 -12.24
N SER A 511 26.45 12.81 -12.84
CA SER A 511 26.78 14.24 -12.83
C SER A 511 26.15 15.01 -11.67
N LEU A 512 25.15 14.42 -11.04
CA LEU A 512 24.57 14.84 -9.76
C LEU A 512 25.50 14.43 -8.61
#